data_AF-A0A973N056-F1
#
_entry.id   AF-A0A973N056-F1
#
_cell.length_a   1.000
_cell.length_b   1.000
_cell.length_c   1.000
_cell.angle_alpha   90.00
_cell.angle_beta   90.00
_cell.angle_gamma   90.00
#
_symmetry.space_group_name_H-M   'P 1'
#
loop_
_entity.id
_entity.type
_entity.pdbx_description
1 polymer ?
#
loop_
_entity_poly.entity_id
_entity_poly.type
_entity_poly.pdbx_seq_one_letter_code
_entity_poly.pdbx_strand_id
1 'polypeptide(L)'
;MIFSRISFKLVLIVGISLLGMMALTPIALSTLRAQMVADRQAKTQQMVDIGYGILAHYQKLESEGKLPREQAQAAAMAEIKSLRYDKVEYFWINDMTPKMVMHPIKPELDGKDLSGMKDPAGNALFMGFVDVVNKHGGGFYGYLWPKPGFDQPVGKISYVKGFAPWGWIIGTGIYLDDVDAAFRHNAMT
;
A
#
# COMPACT_ATOMS: atom_id res chain seq x y z
N MET A 1 6.77 30.59 -57.71
CA MET A 1 6.77 29.17 -57.25
C MET A 1 7.63 28.88 -56.01
N ILE A 2 8.58 29.73 -55.59
CA ILE A 2 9.47 29.47 -54.44
C ILE A 2 8.73 29.53 -53.08
N PHE A 3 7.75 30.43 -52.92
CA PHE A 3 6.97 30.61 -51.69
C PHE A 3 6.20 29.36 -51.24
N SER A 4 5.69 28.55 -52.17
CA SER A 4 4.94 27.32 -51.89
C SER A 4 5.81 26.19 -51.31
N ARG A 5 7.11 26.15 -51.67
CA ARG A 5 8.03 25.14 -51.15
C ARG A 5 8.50 25.44 -49.72
N ILE A 6 8.59 26.72 -49.35
CA ILE A 6 8.97 27.15 -47.99
C ILE A 6 7.80 26.93 -47.03
N SER A 7 6.58 27.33 -47.42
CA SER A 7 5.39 27.10 -46.59
C SER A 7 5.12 25.61 -46.36
N PHE A 8 5.31 24.76 -47.38
CA PHE A 8 5.20 23.31 -47.22
C PHE A 8 6.19 22.74 -46.20
N LYS A 9 7.47 23.16 -46.24
CA LYS A 9 8.48 22.74 -45.26
C LYS A 9 8.14 23.19 -43.84
N LEU A 10 7.62 24.41 -43.68
CA LEU A 10 7.19 24.93 -42.37
C LEU A 10 6.01 24.12 -41.81
N VAL A 11 4.99 23.84 -42.63
CA VAL A 11 3.85 23.01 -42.23
C VAL A 11 4.31 21.60 -41.85
N LEU A 12 5.28 21.03 -42.59
CA LEU A 12 5.82 19.70 -42.30
C LEU A 12 6.58 19.68 -40.96
N ILE A 13 7.39 20.69 -40.67
CA ILE A 13 8.10 20.81 -39.38
C ILE A 13 7.08 20.95 -38.23
N VAL A 14 6.10 21.85 -38.36
CA VAL A 14 5.05 22.03 -37.34
C VAL A 14 4.26 20.73 -37.14
N GLY A 15 3.89 20.05 -38.23
CA GLY A 15 3.19 18.76 -38.16
C GLY A 15 4.00 17.68 -37.44
N ILE A 16 5.30 17.55 -37.75
CA ILE A 16 6.20 16.60 -37.08
C ILE A 16 6.37 16.96 -35.61
N SER A 17 6.53 18.25 -35.27
CA SER A 17 6.63 18.70 -33.89
C SER A 17 5.36 18.40 -33.10
N LEU A 18 4.17 18.62 -33.68
CA LEU A 18 2.89 18.29 -33.05
C LEU A 18 2.73 16.78 -32.85
N LEU A 19 3.09 15.96 -33.85
CA LEU A 19 3.09 14.51 -33.74
C LEU A 19 4.07 14.02 -32.66
N GLY A 20 5.25 14.63 -32.58
CA GLY A 20 6.23 14.37 -31.53
C GLY A 20 5.68 14.67 -30.14
N MET A 21 5.04 15.83 -29.94
CA MET A 21 4.38 16.16 -28.67
C MET A 21 3.27 15.17 -28.33
N MET A 22 2.40 14.84 -29.29
CA MET A 22 1.33 13.85 -29.08
C MET A 22 1.85 12.46 -28.70
N ALA A 23 3.03 12.06 -29.18
CA ALA A 23 3.66 10.79 -28.79
C ALA A 23 4.33 10.86 -27.41
N LEU A 24 4.91 12.01 -27.03
CA LEU A 24 5.58 12.19 -25.75
C LEU A 24 4.62 12.34 -24.57
N THR A 25 3.45 12.95 -24.76
CA THR A 25 2.49 13.17 -23.67
C THR A 25 2.02 11.87 -22.99
N PRO A 26 1.61 10.80 -23.70
CA PRO A 26 1.25 9.52 -23.07
C PRO A 26 2.40 8.88 -22.30
N ILE A 27 3.63 8.99 -22.81
CA ILE A 27 4.82 8.46 -22.14
C ILE A 27 5.07 9.24 -20.85
N ALA A 28 5.00 10.58 -20.89
CA ALA A 28 5.14 11.41 -19.70
C ALA A 28 4.06 11.12 -18.65
N LEU A 29 2.79 10.98 -19.07
CA LEU A 29 1.68 10.65 -18.18
C LEU A 29 1.80 9.26 -17.55
N SER A 30 2.16 8.24 -18.32
CA SER A 30 2.41 6.90 -17.78
C SER A 30 3.57 6.87 -16.79
N THR A 31 4.65 7.61 -17.09
CA THR A 31 5.80 7.77 -16.19
C THR A 31 5.40 8.48 -14.90
N LEU A 32 4.63 9.55 -14.99
CA LEU A 32 4.11 10.29 -13.84
C LEU A 32 3.25 9.38 -12.95
N ARG A 33 2.33 8.61 -13.53
CA ARG A 33 1.51 7.67 -12.76
C ARG A 33 2.37 6.60 -12.07
N ALA A 34 3.35 6.05 -12.77
CA ALA A 34 4.26 5.05 -12.20
C ALA A 34 5.06 5.61 -11.02
N GLN A 35 5.58 6.84 -11.14
CA GLN A 35 6.26 7.54 -10.06
C GLN A 35 5.34 7.78 -8.87
N MET A 36 4.11 8.25 -9.10
CA MET A 36 3.13 8.46 -8.02
C MET A 36 2.81 7.17 -7.27
N VAL A 37 2.68 6.04 -7.96
CA VAL A 37 2.48 4.73 -7.32
C VAL A 37 3.72 4.33 -6.53
N ALA A 38 4.91 4.47 -7.09
CA ALA A 38 6.17 4.14 -6.43
C ALA A 38 6.41 4.97 -5.15
N ASP A 39 6.16 6.27 -5.20
CA ASP A 39 6.28 7.17 -4.05
C ASP A 39 5.31 6.77 -2.93
N ARG A 40 4.08 6.41 -3.30
CA ARG A 40 3.06 5.96 -2.34
C ARG A 40 3.42 4.61 -1.73
N GLN A 41 3.98 3.69 -2.52
CA GLN A 41 4.52 2.42 -2.03
C GLN A 41 5.67 2.66 -1.05
N ALA A 42 6.65 3.51 -1.40
CA ALA A 42 7.77 3.85 -0.52
C ALA A 42 7.29 4.44 0.81
N LYS A 43 6.33 5.37 0.78
CA LYS A 43 5.68 5.90 1.99
C LYS A 43 5.02 4.81 2.82
N THR A 44 4.30 3.88 2.18
CA THR A 44 3.61 2.78 2.86
C THR A 44 4.60 1.87 3.60
N GLN A 45 5.73 1.55 2.95
CA GLN A 45 6.80 0.77 3.58
C GLN A 45 7.38 1.50 4.80
N GLN A 46 7.66 2.81 4.69
CA GLN A 46 8.13 3.62 5.82
C GLN A 46 7.12 3.67 6.98
N MET A 47 5.83 3.74 6.68
CA MET A 47 4.78 3.67 7.71
C MET A 47 4.79 2.32 8.44
N VAL A 48 4.97 1.21 7.72
CA VAL A 48 5.14 -0.12 8.35
C VAL A 48 6.39 -0.17 9.22
N ASP A 49 7.49 0.44 8.80
CA ASP A 49 8.71 0.49 9.62
C ASP A 49 8.52 1.27 10.92
N ILE A 50 7.69 2.32 10.93
CA ILE A 50 7.30 3.02 12.17
C ILE A 50 6.50 2.09 13.09
N GLY A 51 5.48 1.41 12.56
CA GLY A 51 4.70 0.44 13.34
C GLY A 51 5.56 -0.73 13.85
N TYR A 52 6.52 -1.19 13.05
CA TYR A 52 7.51 -2.19 13.45
C TYR A 52 8.38 -1.69 14.62
N GLY A 53 8.76 -0.42 14.62
CA GLY A 53 9.49 0.20 15.73
C GLY A 53 8.73 0.15 17.05
N ILE A 54 7.40 0.31 17.03
CA ILE A 54 6.54 0.15 18.21
C ILE A 54 6.56 -1.30 18.70
N LEU A 55 6.38 -2.29 17.81
CA LEU A 55 6.50 -3.71 18.17
C LEU A 55 7.87 -4.01 18.81
N ALA A 56 8.94 -3.52 18.19
CA ALA A 56 10.31 -3.72 18.68
C ALA A 56 10.54 -3.07 20.05
N HIS A 57 9.95 -1.90 20.32
CA HIS A 57 10.04 -1.25 21.62
C HIS A 57 9.42 -2.12 22.73
N TYR A 58 8.19 -2.57 22.55
CA TYR A 58 7.51 -3.39 23.56
C TYR A 58 8.14 -4.78 23.69
N GLN A 59 8.59 -5.38 22.60
CA GLN A 59 9.34 -6.64 22.64
C GLN A 59 10.67 -6.48 23.39
N LYS A 60 11.34 -5.33 23.28
CA LYS A 60 12.52 -5.03 24.08
C LYS A 60 12.19 -5.00 25.58
N LEU A 61 11.10 -4.34 25.97
CA LEU A 61 10.63 -4.34 27.37
C LEU A 61 10.29 -5.75 27.88
N GLU A 62 9.71 -6.60 27.02
CA GLU A 62 9.51 -8.03 27.31
C GLU A 62 10.85 -8.74 27.53
N SER A 63 11.82 -8.58 26.63
CA SER A 63 13.11 -9.26 26.70
C SER A 63 13.96 -8.83 27.91
N GLU A 64 13.76 -7.61 28.39
CA GLU A 64 14.40 -7.07 29.59
C GLU A 64 13.65 -7.46 30.89
N GLY A 65 12.54 -8.20 30.79
CA GLY A 65 11.73 -8.60 31.93
C GLY A 65 10.92 -7.46 32.57
N LYS A 66 10.84 -6.30 31.92
CA LYS A 66 10.11 -5.12 32.42
C LYS A 66 8.61 -5.22 32.20
N LEU A 67 8.18 -5.95 31.18
CA LEU A 67 6.78 -6.25 30.91
C LEU A 67 6.62 -7.75 30.61
N PRO A 68 5.61 -8.44 31.19
CA PRO A 68 5.24 -9.75 30.71
C PRO A 68 4.82 -9.72 29.24
N ARG A 69 5.11 -10.79 28.50
CA ARG A 69 4.81 -10.91 27.05
C ARG A 69 3.40 -10.47 26.68
N GLU A 70 2.40 -10.95 27.42
CA GLU A 70 1.00 -10.62 27.17
C GLU A 70 0.72 -9.11 27.32
N GLN A 71 1.30 -8.47 28.34
CA GLN A 71 1.15 -7.03 28.56
C GLN A 71 1.89 -6.21 27.50
N ALA A 72 3.09 -6.64 27.09
CA ALA A 72 3.86 -6.01 26.02
C ALA A 72 3.11 -6.08 24.68
N GLN A 73 2.58 -7.27 24.34
CA GLN A 73 1.77 -7.48 23.15
C GLN A 73 0.47 -6.64 23.18
N ALA A 74 -0.24 -6.63 24.30
CA ALA A 74 -1.46 -5.85 24.48
C ALA A 74 -1.22 -4.34 24.32
N ALA A 75 -0.15 -3.82 24.94
CA ALA A 75 0.21 -2.41 24.84
C ALA A 75 0.60 -2.01 23.41
N ALA A 76 1.43 -2.83 22.74
CA ALA A 76 1.79 -2.60 21.35
C ALA A 76 0.57 -2.61 20.41
N MET A 77 -0.34 -3.59 20.59
CA MET A 77 -1.58 -3.65 19.82
C MET A 77 -2.45 -2.41 20.04
N ALA A 78 -2.63 -1.97 21.28
CA ALA A 78 -3.45 -0.81 21.60
C ALA A 78 -2.90 0.47 20.94
N GLU A 79 -1.59 0.67 20.99
CA GLU A 79 -0.93 1.80 20.34
C GLU A 79 -1.10 1.76 18.83
N ILE A 80 -0.75 0.63 18.19
CA ILE A 80 -0.87 0.45 16.73
C ILE A 80 -2.32 0.59 16.26
N LYS A 81 -3.30 0.07 17.02
CA LYS A 81 -4.74 0.17 16.70
C LYS A 81 -5.21 1.62 16.62
N SER A 82 -4.61 2.51 17.39
CA SER A 82 -4.95 3.94 17.44
C SER A 82 -4.36 4.76 16.29
N LEU A 83 -3.28 4.28 15.66
CA LEU A 83 -2.56 5.03 14.63
C LEU A 83 -3.42 5.24 13.38
N ARG A 84 -3.45 6.48 12.90
CA ARG A 84 -4.01 6.86 11.60
C ARG A 84 -3.04 7.78 10.88
N TYR A 85 -3.00 7.66 9.56
CA TYR A 85 -2.29 8.59 8.68
C TYR A 85 -3.11 8.78 7.40
N ASP A 86 -2.77 9.79 6.59
CA ASP A 86 -3.51 10.14 5.37
C ASP A 86 -5.04 10.15 5.61
N LYS A 87 -5.44 10.70 6.77
CA LYS A 87 -6.80 10.82 7.32
C LYS A 87 -7.43 9.50 7.77
N VAL A 88 -7.40 8.46 6.92
CA VAL A 88 -8.21 7.24 7.13
C VAL A 88 -7.40 5.94 7.09
N GLU A 89 -6.13 5.98 6.69
CA GLU A 89 -5.30 4.78 6.63
C GLU A 89 -4.94 4.29 8.03
N TYR A 90 -4.75 2.97 8.13
CA TYR A 90 -4.67 2.27 9.38
C TYR A 90 -3.72 1.07 9.29
N PHE A 91 -3.31 0.57 10.43
CA PHE A 91 -2.48 -0.63 10.56
C PHE A 91 -3.34 -1.82 10.99
N TRP A 92 -2.96 -3.03 10.58
CA TRP A 92 -3.49 -4.27 11.15
C TRP A 92 -2.35 -5.22 11.50
N ILE A 93 -2.67 -6.25 12.29
CA ILE A 93 -1.75 -7.31 12.64
C ILE A 93 -2.45 -8.67 12.46
N ASN A 94 -1.84 -9.59 11.73
CA ASN A 94 -2.19 -11.02 11.71
C ASN A 94 -0.97 -11.86 12.09
N ASP A 95 -1.14 -13.12 12.48
CA ASP A 95 -0.01 -14.02 12.71
C ASP A 95 0.38 -14.80 11.44
N MET A 96 1.39 -15.68 11.56
CA MET A 96 1.86 -16.53 10.46
C MET A 96 0.89 -17.69 10.10
N THR A 97 -0.12 -17.97 10.93
CA THR A 97 -1.20 -18.97 10.71
C THR A 97 -2.48 -18.31 10.18
N PRO A 98 -2.31 -17.36 9.28
CA PRO A 98 -3.02 -16.07 9.22
C PRO A 98 -4.26 -15.89 10.13
N LYS A 99 -4.10 -15.93 11.46
CA LYS A 99 -5.15 -15.52 12.39
C LYS A 99 -5.08 -14.01 12.59
N MET A 100 -6.21 -13.32 12.61
CA MET A 100 -6.20 -11.88 12.94
C MET A 100 -5.82 -11.69 14.40
N VAL A 101 -4.82 -10.84 14.62
CA VAL A 101 -4.39 -10.41 15.95
C VAL A 101 -5.08 -9.11 16.34
N MET A 102 -5.13 -8.14 15.41
CA MET A 102 -5.78 -6.85 15.63
C MET A 102 -6.14 -6.18 14.30
N HIS A 103 -7.40 -5.80 14.13
CA HIS A 103 -7.87 -4.95 13.04
C HIS A 103 -8.69 -3.76 13.59
N PRO A 104 -8.33 -2.50 13.27
CA PRO A 104 -8.99 -1.33 13.86
C PRO A 104 -10.37 -1.04 13.26
N ILE A 105 -10.57 -1.33 11.96
CA ILE A 105 -11.83 -1.05 11.25
C ILE A 105 -12.84 -2.21 11.27
N LYS A 106 -12.33 -3.46 11.27
CA LYS A 106 -13.12 -4.70 11.28
C LYS A 106 -12.76 -5.56 12.49
N PRO A 107 -13.00 -5.08 13.73
CA PRO A 107 -12.64 -5.80 14.95
C PRO A 107 -13.33 -7.17 15.07
N GLU A 108 -14.42 -7.40 14.32
CA GLU A 108 -15.07 -8.71 14.20
C GLU A 108 -14.18 -9.78 13.54
N LEU A 109 -13.04 -9.40 12.95
CA LEU A 109 -12.03 -10.33 12.46
C LEU A 109 -11.09 -10.82 13.57
N ASP A 110 -10.91 -10.04 14.64
CA ASP A 110 -9.93 -10.33 15.70
C ASP A 110 -10.15 -11.74 16.27
N GLY A 111 -9.09 -12.55 16.30
CA GLY A 111 -9.11 -13.92 16.77
C GLY A 111 -9.61 -14.97 15.76
N LYS A 112 -10.04 -14.60 14.55
CA LYS A 112 -10.47 -15.56 13.52
C LYS A 112 -9.31 -16.04 12.67
N ASP A 113 -9.37 -17.30 12.26
CA ASP A 113 -8.53 -17.87 11.21
C ASP A 113 -8.97 -17.31 9.85
N LEU A 114 -8.02 -16.73 9.10
CA LEU A 114 -8.26 -16.10 7.81
C LEU A 114 -7.55 -16.82 6.66
N SER A 115 -7.05 -18.04 6.88
CA SER A 115 -6.39 -18.86 5.86
C SER A 115 -7.27 -19.12 4.64
N GLY A 116 -8.57 -19.28 4.85
CA GLY A 116 -9.56 -19.46 3.79
C GLY A 116 -10.08 -18.17 3.15
N MET A 117 -9.68 -16.98 3.65
CA MET A 117 -10.24 -15.73 3.17
C MET A 117 -9.70 -15.37 1.78
N LYS A 118 -10.64 -15.14 0.85
CA LYS A 118 -10.35 -14.66 -0.49
C LYS A 118 -11.03 -13.32 -0.73
N ASP A 119 -10.37 -12.47 -1.51
CA ASP A 119 -11.02 -11.28 -2.04
C ASP A 119 -11.99 -11.65 -3.20
N PRO A 120 -12.83 -10.71 -3.68
CA PRO A 120 -13.74 -10.98 -4.80
C PRO A 120 -13.07 -11.41 -6.12
N ALA A 121 -11.77 -11.15 -6.28
CA ALA A 121 -10.99 -11.60 -7.43
C ALA A 121 -10.37 -13.00 -7.23
N GLY A 122 -10.59 -13.62 -6.07
CA GLY A 122 -10.10 -14.95 -5.72
C GLY A 122 -8.71 -14.98 -5.09
N ASN A 123 -8.10 -13.83 -4.81
CA ASN A 123 -6.78 -13.75 -4.18
C ASN A 123 -6.87 -14.22 -2.72
N ALA A 124 -6.04 -15.19 -2.34
CA ALA A 124 -5.94 -15.66 -0.97
C ALA A 124 -5.21 -14.61 -0.13
N LEU A 125 -5.98 -13.71 0.49
CA LEU A 125 -5.50 -12.41 0.94
C LEU A 125 -4.46 -12.53 2.06
N PHE A 126 -4.84 -13.14 3.19
CA PHE A 126 -3.95 -13.24 4.34
C PHE A 126 -2.88 -14.33 4.17
N MET A 127 -3.18 -15.41 3.44
CA MET A 127 -2.16 -16.38 3.01
C MET A 127 -1.10 -15.74 2.12
N GLY A 128 -1.50 -14.85 1.21
CA GLY A 128 -0.58 -14.08 0.38
C GLY A 128 0.39 -13.22 1.19
N PHE A 129 -0.07 -12.61 2.30
CA PHE A 129 0.82 -11.89 3.21
C PHE A 129 1.83 -12.80 3.89
N VAL A 130 1.39 -13.97 4.36
CA VAL A 130 2.27 -14.98 4.95
C VAL A 130 3.31 -15.46 3.94
N ASP A 131 2.91 -15.71 2.68
CA ASP A 131 3.82 -16.12 1.61
C ASP A 131 4.88 -15.04 1.31
N VAL A 132 4.48 -13.77 1.26
CA VAL A 132 5.41 -12.63 1.08
C VAL A 132 6.42 -12.57 2.22
N VAL A 133 5.96 -12.66 3.46
CA VAL A 133 6.83 -12.61 4.64
C VAL A 133 7.75 -13.82 4.72
N ASN A 134 7.27 -15.03 4.41
CA ASN A 134 8.08 -16.23 4.39
C ASN A 134 9.21 -16.17 3.36
N LYS A 135 8.96 -15.60 2.18
CA LYS A 135 9.95 -15.52 1.10
C LYS A 135 10.96 -14.39 1.28
N HIS A 136 10.53 -13.26 1.81
CA HIS A 136 11.30 -12.01 1.75
C HIS A 136 11.41 -11.25 3.07
N GLY A 137 10.76 -11.72 4.15
CA GLY A 137 10.64 -11.00 5.43
C GLY A 137 9.65 -9.83 5.40
N GLY A 138 9.43 -9.23 4.23
CA GLY A 138 8.39 -8.24 3.98
C GLY A 138 8.28 -7.89 2.49
N GLY A 139 7.19 -7.26 2.10
CA GLY A 139 6.94 -6.93 0.70
C GLY A 139 5.54 -6.41 0.41
N PHE A 140 5.30 -6.03 -0.84
CA PHE A 140 4.01 -5.56 -1.30
C PHE A 140 3.10 -6.71 -1.73
N TYR A 141 1.80 -6.58 -1.44
CA TYR A 141 0.76 -7.48 -1.92
C TYR A 141 -0.48 -6.67 -2.33
N GLY A 142 -0.99 -6.92 -3.54
CA GLY A 142 -2.16 -6.25 -4.11
C GLY A 142 -3.42 -7.12 -4.01
N TYR A 143 -4.54 -6.53 -3.61
CA TYR A 143 -5.81 -7.23 -3.38
C TYR A 143 -6.99 -6.25 -3.40
N LEU A 144 -8.21 -6.76 -3.35
CA LEU A 144 -9.43 -5.96 -3.20
C LEU A 144 -9.85 -5.86 -1.74
N TRP A 145 -10.07 -4.65 -1.24
CA TRP A 145 -10.53 -4.42 0.13
C TRP A 145 -11.44 -3.19 0.24
N PRO A 146 -12.48 -3.22 1.09
CA PRO A 146 -13.32 -2.05 1.32
C PRO A 146 -12.56 -0.91 1.99
N LYS A 147 -12.94 0.33 1.68
CA LYS A 147 -12.52 1.52 2.43
C LYS A 147 -13.28 1.63 3.76
N PRO A 148 -12.71 2.26 4.79
CA PRO A 148 -13.45 2.56 6.01
C PRO A 148 -14.74 3.33 5.69
N GLY A 149 -15.89 2.80 6.14
CA GLY A 149 -17.21 3.40 5.89
C GLY A 149 -17.86 3.07 4.53
N PHE A 150 -17.23 2.23 3.71
CA PHE A 150 -17.78 1.78 2.42
C PHE A 150 -17.72 0.26 2.31
N ASP A 151 -18.75 -0.37 1.75
CA ASP A 151 -18.80 -1.83 1.62
C ASP A 151 -18.16 -2.34 0.32
N GLN A 152 -18.11 -1.51 -0.72
CA GLN A 152 -17.60 -1.91 -2.02
C GLN A 152 -16.06 -2.02 -1.98
N PRO A 153 -15.48 -3.21 -2.27
CA PRO A 153 -14.04 -3.38 -2.31
C PRO A 153 -13.43 -2.62 -3.49
N VAL A 154 -12.29 -1.97 -3.24
CA VAL A 154 -11.48 -1.32 -4.27
C VAL A 154 -10.05 -1.85 -4.22
N GLY A 155 -9.27 -1.61 -5.28
CA GLY A 155 -7.88 -2.03 -5.34
C GLY A 155 -7.06 -1.42 -4.22
N LYS A 156 -6.44 -2.26 -3.39
CA LYS A 156 -5.52 -1.88 -2.33
C LYS A 156 -4.16 -2.53 -2.58
N ILE A 157 -3.10 -1.77 -2.39
CA ILE A 157 -1.74 -2.31 -2.31
C ILE A 157 -1.25 -2.07 -0.89
N SER A 158 -0.85 -3.14 -0.22
CA SER A 158 -0.30 -3.07 1.13
C SER A 158 1.13 -3.54 1.16
N TYR A 159 1.92 -2.95 2.06
CA TYR A 159 3.20 -3.52 2.47
C TYR A 159 2.98 -4.29 3.76
N VAL A 160 3.55 -5.50 3.85
CA VAL A 160 3.52 -6.33 5.05
C VAL A 160 4.93 -6.68 5.47
N LYS A 161 5.16 -6.80 6.78
CA LYS A 161 6.48 -7.14 7.35
C LYS A 161 6.32 -8.09 8.52
N GLY A 162 7.12 -9.16 8.52
CA GLY A 162 7.16 -10.14 9.60
C GLY A 162 7.91 -9.62 10.81
N PHE A 163 7.30 -9.76 11.98
CA PHE A 163 7.88 -9.54 13.29
C PHE A 163 8.07 -10.88 14.01
N ALA A 164 9.22 -11.50 13.74
CA ALA A 164 9.55 -12.86 14.19
C ALA A 164 9.39 -13.11 15.71
N PRO A 165 9.75 -12.19 16.64
CA PRO A 165 9.64 -12.48 18.08
C PRO A 165 8.22 -12.84 18.55
N TRP A 166 7.20 -12.32 17.86
CA TRP A 166 5.80 -12.60 18.17
C TRP A 166 5.11 -13.47 17.11
N GLY A 167 5.80 -13.83 16.03
CA GLY A 167 5.19 -14.52 14.89
C GLY A 167 4.08 -13.68 14.25
N TRP A 168 4.21 -12.36 14.30
CA TRP A 168 3.22 -11.42 13.79
C TRP A 168 3.63 -10.90 12.43
N ILE A 169 2.65 -10.45 11.66
CA ILE A 169 2.78 -9.70 10.43
C ILE A 169 2.05 -8.39 10.67
N ILE A 170 2.77 -7.29 10.59
CA ILE A 170 2.19 -5.95 10.58
C ILE A 170 2.03 -5.49 9.13
N GLY A 171 0.90 -4.88 8.83
CA GLY A 171 0.62 -4.34 7.52
C GLY A 171 -0.07 -3.00 7.57
N THR A 172 0.15 -2.22 6.52
CA THR A 172 -0.68 -1.09 6.13
C THR A 172 -0.66 -0.94 4.61
N GLY A 173 -1.56 -0.13 4.05
CA GLY A 173 -1.70 -0.01 2.62
C GLY A 173 -2.33 1.28 2.17
N ILE A 174 -2.48 1.38 0.86
CA ILE A 174 -3.06 2.52 0.16
C ILE A 174 -4.08 2.00 -0.86
N TYR A 175 -5.15 2.76 -1.05
CA TYR A 175 -6.12 2.46 -2.09
C TYR A 175 -5.72 3.11 -3.41
N LEU A 176 -5.78 2.33 -4.50
CA LEU A 176 -5.32 2.74 -5.83
C LEU A 176 -6.19 3.82 -6.45
N ASP A 177 -7.47 3.85 -6.11
CA ASP A 177 -8.41 4.87 -6.58
C ASP A 177 -8.05 6.28 -6.06
N ASP A 178 -7.47 6.39 -4.85
CA ASP A 178 -6.94 7.65 -4.32
C ASP A 178 -5.71 8.12 -5.10
N VAL A 179 -4.85 7.19 -5.52
CA VAL A 179 -3.71 7.48 -6.39
C VAL A 179 -4.19 7.94 -7.77
N ASP A 180 -5.17 7.24 -8.34
CA ASP A 180 -5.74 7.59 -9.64
C ASP A 180 -6.50 8.92 -9.60
N ALA A 181 -7.16 9.26 -8.49
CA ALA A 181 -7.80 10.55 -8.29
C ALA A 181 -6.78 11.69 -8.23
N ALA A 182 -5.68 11.51 -7.49
CA ALA A 182 -4.59 12.48 -7.43
C ALA A 182 -3.90 12.64 -8.79
N PHE A 183 -3.69 11.54 -9.52
CA PHE A 183 -3.14 11.56 -10.86
C PHE A 183 -4.02 12.37 -11.83
N ARG A 184 -5.33 12.14 -11.81
CA ARG A 184 -6.28 12.92 -12.63
C ARG A 184 -6.22 14.41 -12.31
N HIS A 185 -6.14 14.78 -11.04
CA HIS A 185 -6.02 16.18 -10.64
C HIS A 185 -4.73 16.82 -11.22
N ASN A 186 -3.58 16.16 -11.03
CA ASN A 186 -2.29 16.66 -11.52
C ASN A 186 -2.18 16.69 -13.05
N ALA A 187 -2.85 15.78 -13.74
CA ALA A 187 -2.83 15.74 -15.20
C ALA A 187 -3.70 16.83 -15.86
N MET A 188 -4.63 17.43 -15.11
CA MET A 188 -5.56 18.46 -15.59
C MET A 188 -5.16 19.90 -15.22
N THR A 189 -4.19 20.07 -14.33
CA THR A 189 -3.64 21.37 -13.89
C THR A 189 -2.30 21.65 -14.56
#